data_AF-A0A2P5LPY6-F1
#
_entry.id   AF-A0A2P5LPY6-F1
#
_cell.length_a   1.000
_cell.length_b   1.000
_cell.length_c   1.000
_cell.angle_alpha   90.00
_cell.angle_beta   90.00
_cell.angle_gamma   90.00
#
_symmetry.space_group_name_H-M   'P 1'
#
loop_
_entity.id
_entity.type
_entity.pdbx_description
1 polymer ?
#
loop_
_entity_poly.entity_id
_entity_poly.type
_entity_poly.pdbx_seq_one_letter_code
_entity_poly.pdbx_strand_id
1 'polypeptide(L)'
;MPNSNRYEDALVQFIKDGNGKYPAVYGLGNLYRLFFNYNGRFPENPILPADTYIRNPDGSIYLDGGNPVVSPIATDSTMDMVGKLLGTTARNIEDVIGQKFTMVQNGGEYGLWVLGERWPLEYWGRDPLVREAMAKAGFNPSNDGFDWLPFNSIQKARQERRIKEAMYAQLAKGRPVAYTWYQESFGPERGRWNGWPKYGWDWKYFIENGKPVVSDYNSLESYYNFANAGWFGKHEGLNLPIGQLTLFLRSVGGIQSLGQRNSHPWVSQGWDGGDAGGISDDDMFIGAMKTFYTAGTIGAASGYFTCDGAPFQIMSKNLPVGTQTPTQIRGAANLAKVHALFTFLEPFLRDGDLLPGNRNHPFRNLDITTPAMEFDVEGEVVPIANWWDPADWQRDNVQRTARVLARKMRNADRWLVTAWANTGNDRDVVATIDPRLGPLTLRARKAGSVYIVDLVDSKPRLRLVDEDAMNPTRNLFASQGAL
;
A
#
# COMPACT_ATOMS: atom_id res chain seq x y z
N MET A 1 1.47 14.19 -36.99
CA MET A 1 1.08 12.91 -36.37
C MET A 1 -0.45 12.83 -36.37
N PRO A 2 -1.10 12.14 -37.32
CA PRO A 2 -2.57 12.04 -37.32
C PRO A 2 -3.01 10.57 -37.17
N ASN A 3 -3.57 10.22 -35.99
CA ASN A 3 -4.60 9.18 -35.77
C ASN A 3 -4.79 8.75 -34.28
N SER A 4 -4.16 9.40 -33.29
CA SER A 4 -4.34 9.04 -31.87
C SER A 4 -5.65 9.55 -31.23
N ASN A 5 -6.33 10.55 -31.79
CA ASN A 5 -7.41 11.26 -31.06
C ASN A 5 -8.79 10.59 -31.07
N ARG A 6 -9.11 9.68 -32.01
CA ARG A 6 -10.50 9.18 -32.14
C ARG A 6 -10.97 8.31 -30.96
N TYR A 7 -10.07 7.58 -30.32
CA TYR A 7 -10.41 6.74 -29.16
C TYR A 7 -10.49 7.56 -27.87
N GLU A 8 -9.65 8.58 -27.73
CA GLU A 8 -9.71 9.52 -26.60
C GLU A 8 -11.02 10.32 -26.63
N ASP A 9 -11.43 10.80 -27.80
CA ASP A 9 -12.69 11.54 -27.97
C ASP A 9 -13.92 10.68 -27.63
N ALA A 10 -13.93 9.41 -28.05
CA ALA A 10 -15.03 8.48 -27.77
C ALA A 10 -15.12 8.11 -26.28
N LEU A 11 -13.98 7.89 -25.60
CA LEU A 11 -13.96 7.61 -24.17
C LEU A 11 -14.38 8.83 -23.34
N VAL A 12 -13.87 10.01 -23.70
CA VAL A 12 -14.27 11.27 -23.06
C VAL A 12 -15.76 11.52 -23.24
N GLN A 13 -16.28 11.32 -24.46
CA GLN A 13 -17.71 11.47 -24.71
C GLN A 13 -18.53 10.45 -23.93
N PHE A 14 -18.10 9.19 -23.87
CA PHE A 14 -18.74 8.15 -23.05
C PHE A 14 -18.80 8.53 -21.56
N ILE A 15 -17.71 9.09 -21.02
CA ILE A 15 -17.67 9.57 -19.64
C ILE A 15 -18.66 10.73 -19.44
N LYS A 16 -18.71 11.68 -20.36
CA LYS A 16 -19.66 12.82 -20.33
C LYS A 16 -21.10 12.35 -20.39
N ASP A 17 -21.42 11.46 -21.33
CA ASP A 17 -22.76 10.89 -21.52
C ASP A 17 -23.20 10.09 -20.29
N GLY A 18 -22.25 9.52 -19.56
CA GLY A 18 -22.47 8.86 -18.28
C GLY A 18 -22.91 9.82 -17.15
N ASN A 19 -22.78 11.14 -17.30
CA ASN A 19 -23.22 12.17 -16.35
C ASN A 19 -22.91 11.85 -14.88
N GLY A 20 -21.65 11.56 -14.56
CA GLY A 20 -21.24 11.25 -13.18
C GLY A 20 -21.46 9.80 -12.73
N LYS A 21 -21.99 8.92 -13.60
CA LYS A 21 -22.21 7.50 -13.30
C LYS A 21 -20.92 6.73 -13.00
N TYR A 22 -19.80 7.13 -13.60
CA TYR A 22 -18.52 6.44 -13.48
C TYR A 22 -17.56 7.27 -12.61
N PRO A 23 -17.02 6.71 -11.50
CA PRO A 23 -16.05 7.42 -10.68
C PRO A 23 -14.79 7.72 -11.50
N ALA A 24 -14.33 8.97 -11.45
CA ALA A 24 -13.09 9.37 -12.08
C ALA A 24 -11.93 9.28 -11.07
N VAL A 25 -10.88 8.54 -11.42
CA VAL A 25 -9.64 8.44 -10.62
C VAL A 25 -8.53 9.13 -11.38
N TYR A 26 -7.85 10.07 -10.73
CA TYR A 26 -6.70 10.76 -11.30
C TYR A 26 -5.39 10.20 -10.74
N GLY A 27 -4.57 9.60 -11.59
CA GLY A 27 -3.26 9.07 -11.23
C GLY A 27 -2.15 10.11 -11.47
N LEU A 28 -1.29 10.31 -10.47
CA LEU A 28 -0.03 11.04 -10.60
C LEU A 28 1.11 10.02 -10.68
N GLY A 29 1.87 10.02 -11.76
CA GLY A 29 3.01 9.13 -11.94
C GLY A 29 4.26 9.86 -12.41
N ASN A 30 5.44 9.30 -12.11
CA ASN A 30 6.74 9.75 -12.58
C ASN A 30 7.06 11.24 -12.29
N LEU A 31 7.01 11.62 -11.02
CA LEU A 31 7.23 12.99 -10.57
C LEU A 31 8.70 13.33 -10.31
N TYR A 32 9.62 12.37 -10.45
CA TYR A 32 11.07 12.56 -10.34
C TYR A 32 11.59 13.74 -11.18
N ARG A 33 11.12 13.84 -12.42
CA ARG A 33 11.58 14.87 -13.36
C ARG A 33 11.29 16.28 -12.89
N LEU A 34 10.19 16.48 -12.15
CA LEU A 34 9.85 17.78 -11.56
C LEU A 34 10.96 18.23 -10.60
N PHE A 35 11.32 17.36 -9.68
CA PHE A 35 12.34 17.65 -8.69
C PHE A 35 13.74 17.67 -9.28
N PHE A 36 13.99 17.03 -10.42
CA PHE A 36 15.29 17.11 -11.05
C PHE A 36 15.48 18.31 -12.01
N ASN A 37 14.47 19.16 -12.20
CA ASN A 37 14.54 20.26 -13.14
C ASN A 37 15.19 21.55 -12.56
N TYR A 38 16.42 21.44 -12.07
CA TYR A 38 17.14 22.57 -11.47
C TYR A 38 17.76 23.53 -12.49
N ASN A 39 17.94 23.08 -13.73
CA ASN A 39 18.65 23.80 -14.79
C ASN A 39 17.84 23.90 -16.10
N GLY A 40 16.54 23.58 -16.06
CA GLY A 40 15.68 23.62 -17.25
C GLY A 40 15.87 22.46 -18.24
N ARG A 41 16.53 21.37 -17.84
CA ARG A 41 16.71 20.17 -18.69
C ARG A 41 15.39 19.50 -19.10
N PHE A 42 14.30 19.76 -18.38
CA PHE A 42 12.94 19.32 -18.71
C PHE A 42 12.05 20.54 -18.97
N PRO A 43 11.93 20.98 -20.23
CA PRO A 43 11.22 22.22 -20.57
C PRO A 43 9.73 22.20 -20.25
N GLU A 44 9.14 21.00 -20.10
CA GLU A 44 7.75 20.81 -19.69
C GLU A 44 7.49 21.10 -18.20
N ASN A 45 8.56 21.21 -17.40
CA ASN A 45 8.50 21.38 -15.95
C ASN A 45 9.02 22.77 -15.55
N PRO A 46 8.56 23.35 -14.43
CA PRO A 46 9.14 24.58 -13.89
C PRO A 46 10.58 24.34 -13.44
N ILE A 47 11.42 25.37 -13.56
CA ILE A 47 12.73 25.37 -12.92
C ILE A 47 12.52 25.60 -11.43
N LEU A 48 12.96 24.66 -10.60
CA LEU A 48 12.80 24.81 -9.15
C LEU A 48 13.89 25.72 -8.56
N PRO A 49 13.56 26.56 -7.55
CA PRO A 49 14.51 27.38 -6.81
C PRO A 49 15.71 26.59 -6.28
N ALA A 50 16.88 27.22 -6.27
CA ALA A 50 18.13 26.57 -5.85
C ALA A 50 18.13 26.13 -4.37
N ASP A 51 17.33 26.76 -3.51
CA ASP A 51 17.08 26.36 -2.11
C ASP A 51 16.20 25.11 -1.97
N THR A 52 15.69 24.55 -3.08
CA THR A 52 15.08 23.21 -3.10
C THR A 52 16.09 22.11 -2.79
N TYR A 53 17.36 22.35 -3.08
CA TYR A 53 18.39 21.31 -3.13
C TYR A 53 19.43 21.49 -2.04
N ILE A 54 20.03 20.38 -1.60
CA ILE A 54 21.20 20.45 -0.72
C ILE A 54 22.41 21.00 -1.48
N ARG A 55 23.33 21.62 -0.73
CA ARG A 55 24.51 22.28 -1.29
C ARG A 55 25.81 21.61 -0.88
N ASN A 56 26.79 21.71 -1.78
CA ASN A 56 28.19 21.46 -1.47
C ASN A 56 28.75 22.59 -0.58
N PRO A 57 29.92 22.38 0.07
CA PRO A 57 30.57 23.43 0.87
C PRO A 57 30.89 24.72 0.11
N ASP A 58 31.06 24.65 -1.22
CA ASP A 58 31.29 25.81 -2.09
C ASP A 58 29.99 26.55 -2.48
N GLY A 59 28.83 26.10 -1.98
CA GLY A 59 27.52 26.68 -2.24
C GLY A 59 26.83 26.19 -3.52
N SER A 60 27.50 25.37 -4.34
CA SER A 60 26.89 24.75 -5.53
C SER A 60 25.85 23.69 -5.16
N ILE A 61 24.89 23.43 -6.04
CA ILE A 61 23.92 22.34 -5.86
C ILE A 61 24.66 21.00 -5.89
N TYR A 62 24.43 20.16 -4.90
CA TYR A 62 24.97 18.81 -4.90
C TYR A 62 24.20 17.92 -5.89
N LEU A 63 24.95 17.22 -6.75
CA LEU A 63 24.44 16.29 -7.73
C LEU A 63 24.90 14.86 -7.40
N ASP A 64 23.95 13.94 -7.35
CA ASP A 64 24.17 12.50 -7.18
C ASP A 64 23.85 11.80 -8.49
N GLY A 65 24.87 11.21 -9.12
CA GLY A 65 24.72 10.63 -10.46
C GLY A 65 24.22 11.63 -11.52
N GLY A 66 24.49 12.93 -11.33
CA GLY A 66 24.01 14.00 -12.21
C GLY A 66 22.60 14.53 -11.93
N ASN A 67 21.92 14.03 -10.89
CA ASN A 67 20.61 14.51 -10.45
C ASN A 67 20.72 15.32 -9.16
N PRO A 68 20.00 16.44 -9.02
CA PRO A 68 20.05 17.23 -7.80
C PRO A 68 19.34 16.49 -6.66
N VAL A 69 19.86 16.66 -5.45
CA VAL A 69 19.30 16.04 -4.25
C VAL A 69 18.43 17.04 -3.52
N VAL A 70 17.16 16.68 -3.31
CA VAL A 70 16.19 17.53 -2.61
C VAL A 70 16.53 17.63 -1.14
N SER A 71 16.50 18.87 -0.64
CA SER A 71 16.81 19.20 0.74
C SER A 71 15.62 18.89 1.66
N PRO A 72 15.85 18.29 2.86
CA PRO A 72 14.83 18.20 3.89
C PRO A 72 14.28 19.57 4.30
N ILE A 73 15.06 20.64 4.09
CA ILE A 73 14.67 22.03 4.41
C ILE A 73 14.22 22.83 3.18
N ALA A 74 13.93 22.17 2.06
CA ALA A 74 13.35 22.82 0.87
C ALA A 74 12.11 23.64 1.23
N THR A 75 11.98 24.83 0.66
CA THR A 75 10.97 25.80 1.07
C THR A 75 9.55 25.46 0.59
N ASP A 76 8.55 25.95 1.31
CA ASP A 76 7.14 25.74 0.95
C ASP A 76 6.80 26.32 -0.43
N SER A 77 7.53 27.35 -0.90
CA SER A 77 7.38 27.89 -2.25
C SER A 77 7.66 26.84 -3.33
N THR A 78 8.65 25.97 -3.14
CA THR A 78 8.91 24.86 -4.06
C THR A 78 7.72 23.89 -4.10
N MET A 79 7.19 23.54 -2.93
CA MET A 79 6.06 22.61 -2.81
C MET A 79 4.79 23.19 -3.43
N ASP A 80 4.57 24.49 -3.26
CA ASP A 80 3.46 25.22 -3.88
C ASP A 80 3.55 25.22 -5.40
N MET A 81 4.74 25.44 -5.98
CA MET A 81 4.91 25.38 -7.43
C MET A 81 4.62 23.99 -7.98
N VAL A 82 5.13 22.95 -7.33
CA VAL A 82 4.87 21.56 -7.70
C VAL A 82 3.37 21.26 -7.62
N GLY A 83 2.73 21.55 -6.48
CA GLY A 83 1.30 21.33 -6.30
C GLY A 83 0.45 22.11 -7.31
N LYS A 84 0.78 23.38 -7.60
CA LYS A 84 0.09 24.19 -8.62
C LYS A 84 0.18 23.57 -10.01
N LEU A 85 1.35 23.07 -10.42
CA LEU A 85 1.48 22.40 -11.71
C LEU A 85 0.59 21.16 -11.78
N LEU A 86 0.69 20.28 -10.77
CA LEU A 86 -0.12 19.06 -10.71
C LEU A 86 -1.61 19.37 -10.73
N GLY A 87 -2.03 20.37 -9.96
CA GLY A 87 -3.42 20.79 -9.87
C GLY A 87 -3.93 21.46 -11.15
N THR A 88 -3.09 22.21 -11.86
CA THR A 88 -3.45 22.80 -13.16
C THR A 88 -3.65 21.71 -14.21
N THR A 89 -2.75 20.73 -14.25
CA THR A 89 -2.89 19.55 -15.12
C THR A 89 -4.17 18.77 -14.79
N ALA A 90 -4.44 18.55 -13.50
CA ALA A 90 -5.65 17.89 -13.03
C ALA A 90 -6.92 18.65 -13.43
N ARG A 91 -6.94 19.99 -13.26
CA ARG A 91 -8.05 20.85 -13.69
C ARG A 91 -8.34 20.70 -15.17
N ASN A 92 -7.32 20.72 -16.03
CA ASN A 92 -7.52 20.56 -17.47
C ASN A 92 -8.25 19.26 -17.78
N ILE A 93 -7.92 18.18 -17.05
CA ILE A 93 -8.61 16.89 -17.19
C ILE A 93 -10.03 16.96 -16.62
N GLU A 94 -10.26 17.58 -15.45
CA GLU A 94 -11.61 17.81 -14.91
C GLU A 94 -12.51 18.53 -15.91
N ASP A 95 -11.99 19.56 -16.58
CA ASP A 95 -12.71 20.35 -17.58
C ASP A 95 -13.03 19.49 -18.82
N VAL A 96 -12.08 18.67 -19.26
CA VAL A 96 -12.29 17.73 -20.38
C VAL A 96 -13.35 16.69 -20.04
N ILE A 97 -13.33 16.07 -18.87
CA ILE A 97 -14.30 15.00 -18.51
C ILE A 97 -15.62 15.54 -17.96
N GLY A 98 -15.68 16.82 -17.58
CA GLY A 98 -16.89 17.48 -17.10
C GLY A 98 -17.28 17.18 -15.65
N GLN A 99 -16.54 16.34 -14.91
CA GLN A 99 -16.87 15.89 -13.55
C GLN A 99 -15.69 15.99 -12.58
N LYS A 100 -16.00 16.05 -11.27
CA LYS A 100 -14.98 16.01 -10.21
C LYS A 100 -14.31 14.64 -10.13
N PHE A 101 -13.05 14.60 -9.70
CA PHE A 101 -12.42 13.33 -9.35
C PHE A 101 -13.04 12.73 -8.08
N THR A 102 -13.25 11.42 -8.08
CA THR A 102 -13.57 10.67 -6.87
C THR A 102 -12.31 10.46 -6.04
N MET A 103 -11.17 10.19 -6.69
CA MET A 103 -9.93 9.85 -6.01
C MET A 103 -8.73 10.41 -6.76
N VAL A 104 -7.71 10.83 -6.02
CA VAL A 104 -6.37 11.06 -6.54
C VAL A 104 -5.43 9.97 -6.02
N GLN A 105 -4.81 9.25 -6.93
CA GLN A 105 -3.76 8.27 -6.65
C GLN A 105 -2.41 8.90 -6.94
N ASN A 106 -1.71 9.31 -5.90
CA ASN A 106 -0.34 9.77 -6.01
C ASN A 106 0.62 8.59 -5.96
N GLY A 107 1.19 8.23 -7.11
CA GLY A 107 2.21 7.19 -7.26
C GLY A 107 3.51 7.48 -6.50
N GLY A 108 3.63 8.65 -5.88
CA GLY A 108 4.75 8.99 -5.02
C GLY A 108 6.06 9.01 -5.78
N GLU A 109 7.15 8.67 -5.09
CA GLU A 109 8.47 8.50 -5.71
C GLU A 109 9.07 9.81 -6.24
N TYR A 110 9.22 10.80 -5.36
CA TYR A 110 9.82 12.09 -5.68
C TYR A 110 10.19 12.91 -4.45
N GLY A 111 10.86 14.05 -4.72
CA GLY A 111 11.17 15.06 -3.71
C GLY A 111 12.13 14.52 -2.67
N LEU A 112 11.87 14.83 -1.41
CA LEU A 112 12.50 14.13 -0.29
C LEU A 112 12.08 12.65 -0.32
N TRP A 113 13.02 11.75 -0.62
CA TRP A 113 12.75 10.33 -0.86
C TRP A 113 13.50 9.39 0.10
N VAL A 114 13.13 8.11 0.11
CA VAL A 114 13.84 7.07 0.87
C VAL A 114 15.26 6.89 0.32
N LEU A 115 16.23 6.67 1.21
CA LEU A 115 17.65 6.66 0.86
C LEU A 115 18.19 5.28 0.46
N GLY A 116 17.42 4.23 0.74
CA GLY A 116 17.84 2.86 0.49
C GLY A 116 19.05 2.49 1.32
N GLU A 117 20.19 2.22 0.69
CA GLU A 117 21.39 1.77 1.40
C GLU A 117 22.14 2.90 2.12
N ARG A 118 21.91 4.17 1.73
CA ARG A 118 22.66 5.34 2.22
C ARG A 118 22.10 5.88 3.53
N TRP A 119 22.97 6.40 4.39
CA TRP A 119 22.56 7.01 5.65
C TRP A 119 22.22 8.50 5.50
N PRO A 120 21.20 9.02 6.21
CA PRO A 120 20.84 10.43 6.20
C PRO A 120 21.99 11.39 6.52
N LEU A 121 22.83 11.03 7.50
CA LEU A 121 23.98 11.84 7.89
C LEU A 121 24.96 12.02 6.72
N GLU A 122 25.26 10.95 5.99
CA GLU A 122 26.18 10.98 4.84
C GLU A 122 25.55 11.69 3.63
N TYR A 123 24.23 11.59 3.49
CA TYR A 123 23.53 12.12 2.33
C TYR A 123 23.12 13.57 2.51
N TRP A 124 22.23 13.88 3.44
CA TRP A 124 21.74 15.24 3.71
C TRP A 124 22.63 16.01 4.70
N GLY A 125 23.28 15.32 5.63
CA GLY A 125 24.15 15.96 6.63
C GLY A 125 25.42 16.60 6.05
N ARG A 126 25.72 16.41 4.77
CA ARG A 126 26.81 17.15 4.09
C ARG A 126 26.53 18.66 3.99
N ASP A 127 25.26 19.06 3.97
CA ASP A 127 24.87 20.46 3.91
C ASP A 127 24.83 21.04 5.33
N PRO A 128 25.69 22.03 5.66
CA PRO A 128 25.71 22.63 7.00
C PRO A 128 24.36 23.26 7.39
N LEU A 129 23.59 23.77 6.43
CA LEU A 129 22.29 24.38 6.69
C LEU A 129 21.25 23.34 7.14
N VAL A 130 21.33 22.12 6.60
CA VAL A 130 20.46 21.02 7.04
C VAL A 130 20.81 20.63 8.48
N ARG A 131 22.10 20.50 8.80
CA ARG A 131 22.54 20.20 10.18
C ARG A 131 22.14 21.28 11.16
N GLU A 132 22.27 22.55 10.78
CA GLU A 132 21.85 23.69 11.59
C GLU A 132 20.33 23.68 11.81
N ALA A 133 19.53 23.45 10.77
CA ALA A 133 18.08 23.37 10.88
C ALA A 133 17.63 22.19 11.76
N MET A 134 18.29 21.04 11.63
CA MET A 134 18.04 19.87 12.48
C MET A 134 18.34 20.19 13.96
N ALA A 135 19.48 20.82 14.25
CA ALA A 135 19.83 21.27 15.60
C ALA A 135 18.84 22.30 16.17
N LYS A 136 18.42 23.27 15.35
CA LYS A 136 17.39 24.26 15.73
C LYS A 136 16.04 23.63 16.03
N ALA A 137 15.72 22.51 15.37
CA ALA A 137 14.51 21.73 15.62
C ALA A 137 14.64 20.79 16.84
N GLY A 138 15.76 20.83 17.57
CA GLY A 138 15.98 20.06 18.80
C GLY A 138 16.52 18.65 18.58
N PHE A 139 16.95 18.32 17.37
CA PHE A 139 17.54 17.02 17.03
C PHE A 139 19.07 17.07 17.02
N ASN A 140 19.74 15.98 17.36
CA ASN A 140 21.20 15.86 17.29
C ASN A 140 21.63 15.45 15.86
N PRO A 141 22.25 16.35 15.07
CA PRO A 141 22.66 16.03 13.70
C PRO A 141 23.76 14.96 13.62
N SER A 142 24.42 14.61 14.73
CA SER A 142 25.41 13.54 14.80
C SER A 142 24.83 12.17 15.19
N ASN A 143 23.54 12.10 15.57
CA ASN A 143 22.88 10.83 15.93
C ASN A 143 22.21 10.20 14.70
N ASP A 144 23.00 9.49 13.90
CA ASP A 144 22.55 8.90 12.63
C ASP A 144 21.41 7.88 12.81
N GLY A 145 20.46 7.88 11.88
CA GLY A 145 19.25 7.06 11.92
C GLY A 145 18.21 7.49 12.97
N PHE A 146 18.58 7.61 14.25
CA PHE A 146 17.64 7.80 15.35
C PHE A 146 17.00 9.20 15.40
N ASP A 147 17.78 10.26 15.22
CA ASP A 147 17.25 11.63 15.19
C ASP A 147 16.93 12.09 13.76
N TRP A 148 17.60 11.51 12.78
CA TRP A 148 17.34 11.79 11.36
C TRP A 148 16.00 11.24 10.88
N LEU A 149 15.60 10.03 11.30
CA LEU A 149 14.30 9.48 10.94
C LEU A 149 13.13 10.39 11.33
N PRO A 150 12.97 10.84 12.60
CA PRO A 150 11.88 11.72 12.97
C PRO A 150 11.97 13.08 12.27
N PHE A 151 13.17 13.68 12.19
CA PHE A 151 13.36 14.95 11.49
C PHE A 151 12.90 14.86 10.03
N ASN A 152 13.40 13.88 9.27
CA ASN A 152 13.05 13.73 7.86
C ASN A 152 11.60 13.32 7.65
N SER A 153 11.00 12.55 8.57
CA SER A 153 9.58 12.17 8.51
C SER A 153 8.66 13.39 8.66
N ILE A 154 9.01 14.32 9.56
CA ILE A 154 8.31 15.62 9.69
C ILE A 154 8.41 16.41 8.38
N GLN A 155 9.60 16.50 7.79
CA GLN A 155 9.80 17.24 6.54
C GLN A 155 9.05 16.59 5.36
N LYS A 156 9.01 15.26 5.30
CA LYS A 156 8.27 14.52 4.29
C LYS A 156 6.76 14.73 4.43
N ALA A 157 6.22 14.62 5.65
CA ALA A 157 4.82 14.90 5.92
C ALA A 157 4.45 16.34 5.53
N ARG A 158 5.32 17.32 5.83
CA ARG A 158 5.15 18.72 5.37
C ARG A 158 5.11 18.82 3.85
N GLN A 159 6.10 18.25 3.16
CA GLN A 159 6.20 18.27 1.69
C GLN A 159 4.90 17.74 1.06
N GLU A 160 4.50 16.52 1.42
CA GLU A 160 3.36 15.87 0.77
C GLU A 160 2.04 16.57 1.09
N ARG A 161 1.85 17.01 2.35
CA ARG A 161 0.69 17.82 2.73
C ARG A 161 0.61 19.10 1.92
N ARG A 162 1.72 19.83 1.79
CA ARG A 162 1.73 21.12 1.08
C ARG A 162 1.46 20.96 -0.41
N ILE A 163 2.08 19.96 -1.05
CA ILE A 163 1.82 19.63 -2.47
C ILE A 163 0.35 19.28 -2.69
N LYS A 164 -0.23 18.42 -1.84
CA LYS A 164 -1.65 18.04 -1.91
C LYS A 164 -2.56 19.26 -1.80
N GLU A 165 -2.37 20.11 -0.79
CA GLU A 165 -3.24 21.28 -0.59
C GLU A 165 -3.09 22.31 -1.73
N ALA A 166 -1.87 22.55 -2.22
CA ALA A 166 -1.64 23.44 -3.37
C ALA A 166 -2.26 22.89 -4.66
N MET A 167 -2.24 21.57 -4.86
CA MET A 167 -2.94 20.89 -5.96
C MET A 167 -4.44 21.05 -5.86
N TYR A 168 -5.02 20.79 -4.68
CA TYR A 168 -6.47 20.94 -4.46
C TYR A 168 -6.96 22.37 -4.65
N ALA A 169 -6.16 23.38 -4.31
CA ALA A 169 -6.49 24.77 -4.56
C ALA A 169 -6.65 25.09 -6.06
N GLN A 170 -6.12 24.25 -6.96
CA GLN A 170 -6.31 24.40 -8.39
C GLN A 170 -7.53 23.65 -8.93
N LEU A 171 -8.17 22.74 -8.21
CA LEU A 171 -9.30 21.98 -8.77
C LEU A 171 -10.54 22.87 -8.93
N ALA A 172 -11.24 22.75 -10.05
CA ALA A 172 -12.39 23.59 -10.37
C ALA A 172 -13.70 22.98 -9.88
N LYS A 173 -13.76 21.65 -9.79
CA LYS A 173 -14.99 20.90 -9.45
C LYS A 173 -15.04 20.42 -8.00
N GLY A 174 -14.09 20.88 -7.17
CA GLY A 174 -14.01 20.62 -5.75
C GLY A 174 -12.96 19.57 -5.37
N ARG A 175 -12.79 19.36 -4.05
CA ARG A 175 -11.85 18.36 -3.53
C ARG A 175 -12.36 16.95 -3.86
N PRO A 176 -11.47 16.02 -4.27
CA PRO A 176 -11.80 14.61 -4.41
C PRO A 176 -12.28 14.01 -3.09
N VAL A 177 -12.98 12.87 -3.17
CA VAL A 177 -13.44 12.13 -1.99
C VAL A 177 -12.25 11.53 -1.23
N ALA A 178 -11.20 11.11 -1.95
CA ALA A 178 -10.01 10.53 -1.35
C ALA A 178 -8.71 10.91 -2.07
N TYR A 179 -7.63 10.89 -1.30
CA TYR A 179 -6.24 10.98 -1.72
C TYR A 179 -5.46 9.80 -1.16
N THR A 180 -4.65 9.17 -1.99
CA THR A 180 -3.71 8.14 -1.53
C THR A 180 -2.33 8.39 -2.07
N TRP A 181 -1.32 8.26 -1.21
CA TRP A 181 0.09 8.42 -1.55
C TRP A 181 0.81 7.07 -1.42
N TYR A 182 1.47 6.67 -2.50
CA TYR A 182 2.27 5.46 -2.58
C TYR A 182 3.25 5.32 -1.41
N GLN A 183 3.27 4.15 -0.78
CA GLN A 183 4.05 3.78 0.42
C GLN A 183 3.58 4.36 1.75
N GLU A 184 2.47 5.14 1.80
CA GLU A 184 1.88 5.51 3.09
C GLU A 184 1.50 4.23 3.85
N SER A 185 2.21 3.91 4.92
CA SER A 185 2.11 2.62 5.60
C SER A 185 2.42 2.77 7.07
N PHE A 186 2.59 1.70 7.85
CA PHE A 186 3.28 1.79 9.15
C PHE A 186 4.79 1.50 9.02
N GLY A 187 5.26 1.19 7.81
CA GLY A 187 6.57 0.56 7.58
C GLY A 187 6.46 -0.95 7.81
N PRO A 188 6.17 -1.76 6.77
CA PRO A 188 6.05 -3.22 6.92
C PRO A 188 7.31 -3.86 7.51
N GLU A 189 8.45 -3.22 7.27
CA GLU A 189 9.79 -3.65 7.67
C GLU A 189 10.29 -3.00 8.98
N ARG A 190 9.46 -2.17 9.62
CA ARG A 190 9.81 -1.44 10.84
C ARG A 190 10.19 -2.40 11.97
N GLY A 191 11.40 -2.22 12.50
CA GLY A 191 11.95 -3.01 13.59
C GLY A 191 12.53 -4.36 13.19
N ARG A 192 12.65 -4.67 11.88
CA ARG A 192 13.26 -5.94 11.44
C ARG A 192 14.79 -5.94 11.60
N TRP A 193 15.49 -4.83 11.36
CA TRP A 193 16.95 -4.66 11.52
C TRP A 193 17.32 -3.19 11.72
N ASN A 194 18.49 -2.87 12.31
CA ASN A 194 18.89 -1.48 12.61
C ASN A 194 18.88 -0.51 11.41
N GLY A 195 18.96 -1.02 10.18
CA GLY A 195 18.96 -0.21 8.96
C GLY A 195 17.57 0.07 8.38
N TRP A 196 16.49 -0.42 8.99
CA TRP A 196 15.11 -0.17 8.52
C TRP A 196 14.78 1.33 8.35
N PRO A 197 15.29 2.28 9.16
CA PRO A 197 14.97 3.71 9.01
C PRO A 197 15.37 4.31 7.66
N LYS A 198 16.27 3.67 6.90
CA LYS A 198 16.69 4.16 5.57
C LYS A 198 15.66 3.90 4.47
N TYR A 199 14.73 2.98 4.72
CA TYR A 199 13.75 2.48 3.75
C TYR A 199 12.32 2.92 4.05
N GLY A 200 12.11 3.87 4.97
CA GLY A 200 10.76 4.31 5.30
C GLY A 200 10.71 5.55 6.19
N TRP A 201 9.50 5.87 6.63
CA TRP A 201 9.21 7.05 7.43
C TRP A 201 8.59 6.64 8.78
N ASP A 202 8.74 7.48 9.79
CA ASP A 202 8.00 7.33 11.05
C ASP A 202 6.62 7.97 10.89
N TRP A 203 5.65 7.11 10.58
CA TRP A 203 4.30 7.49 10.19
C TRP A 203 3.48 8.21 11.24
N LYS A 204 3.89 8.18 12.51
CA LYS A 204 3.26 9.00 13.56
C LYS A 204 3.32 10.50 13.22
N TYR A 205 4.32 10.94 12.46
CA TYR A 205 4.46 12.35 12.03
C TYR A 205 3.56 12.73 10.83
N PHE A 206 2.86 11.75 10.25
CA PHE A 206 1.85 11.96 9.20
C PHE A 206 0.44 12.03 9.78
N ILE A 207 0.31 11.96 11.10
CA ILE A 207 -0.95 12.06 11.84
C ILE A 207 -0.96 13.33 12.68
N GLU A 208 -2.00 14.14 12.56
CA GLU A 208 -2.23 15.34 13.35
C GLU A 208 -3.63 15.26 13.97
N ASN A 209 -3.73 15.41 15.30
CA ASN A 209 -5.00 15.30 16.04
C ASN A 209 -5.79 14.00 15.73
N GLY A 210 -5.07 12.88 15.61
CA GLY A 210 -5.65 11.56 15.31
C GLY A 210 -6.16 11.40 13.88
N LYS A 211 -5.80 12.31 12.96
CA LYS A 211 -6.19 12.25 11.55
C LYS A 211 -4.96 12.29 10.65
N PRO A 212 -4.93 11.52 9.57
CA PRO A 212 -3.84 11.62 8.61
C PRO A 212 -3.86 12.96 7.88
N VAL A 213 -2.68 13.50 7.63
CA VAL A 213 -2.54 14.80 6.95
C VAL A 213 -2.15 14.68 5.48
N VAL A 214 -1.73 13.50 5.02
CA VAL A 214 -1.33 13.22 3.63
C VAL A 214 -2.39 12.37 2.93
N SER A 215 -2.49 11.07 3.20
CA SER A 215 -3.51 10.20 2.59
C SER A 215 -4.72 9.98 3.47
N ASP A 216 -5.87 9.79 2.85
CA ASP A 216 -7.09 9.41 3.57
C ASP A 216 -7.07 7.93 3.99
N TYR A 217 -6.23 7.10 3.35
CA TYR A 217 -6.08 5.68 3.61
C TYR A 217 -4.61 5.24 3.68
N ASN A 218 -4.35 4.19 4.47
CA ASN A 218 -3.09 3.44 4.41
C ASN A 218 -2.90 2.89 2.99
N SER A 219 -1.80 3.22 2.32
CA SER A 219 -1.54 2.96 0.90
C SER A 219 -0.17 2.31 0.68
N LEU A 220 0.09 1.24 1.42
CA LEU A 220 1.30 0.44 1.28
C LEU A 220 1.42 -0.23 -0.09
N GLU A 221 2.67 -0.49 -0.48
CA GLU A 221 3.00 -1.44 -1.54
C GLU A 221 2.96 -2.88 -1.01
N SER A 222 2.38 -3.79 -1.79
CA SER A 222 2.44 -5.23 -1.52
C SER A 222 2.30 -6.02 -2.82
N TYR A 223 3.44 -6.48 -3.33
CA TYR A 223 3.55 -7.18 -4.60
C TYR A 223 3.92 -8.63 -4.38
N TYR A 224 3.47 -9.51 -5.27
CA TYR A 224 4.00 -10.86 -5.28
C TYR A 224 5.53 -10.82 -5.38
N ASN A 225 6.17 -11.61 -4.52
CA ASN A 225 7.62 -11.73 -4.41
C ASN A 225 8.39 -10.45 -4.01
N PHE A 226 7.70 -9.39 -3.58
CA PHE A 226 8.35 -8.29 -2.87
C PHE A 226 9.10 -8.87 -1.64
N ALA A 227 10.33 -8.40 -1.38
CA ALA A 227 11.23 -8.98 -0.37
C ALA A 227 11.58 -10.49 -0.54
N ASN A 228 11.46 -11.06 -1.74
CA ASN A 228 11.94 -12.40 -2.14
C ASN A 228 11.29 -13.62 -1.45
N ALA A 229 10.05 -13.50 -0.95
CA ALA A 229 9.40 -14.60 -0.21
C ALA A 229 7.96 -14.93 -0.65
N GLY A 230 7.46 -14.29 -1.72
CA GLY A 230 6.09 -14.52 -2.20
C GLY A 230 5.01 -14.47 -1.10
N TRP A 231 4.06 -15.39 -1.16
CA TRP A 231 2.96 -15.53 -0.18
C TRP A 231 3.32 -16.33 1.07
N PHE A 232 4.39 -17.12 0.99
CA PHE A 232 4.86 -18.03 2.03
C PHE A 232 6.39 -18.12 1.95
N GLY A 233 7.07 -17.83 3.05
CA GLY A 233 8.53 -17.88 3.08
C GLY A 233 9.13 -17.24 4.33
N LYS A 234 10.46 -17.34 4.44
CA LYS A 234 11.26 -16.72 5.49
C LYS A 234 12.44 -15.97 4.91
N HIS A 235 12.92 -15.00 5.68
CA HIS A 235 14.18 -14.33 5.38
C HIS A 235 15.32 -15.28 5.75
N GLU A 236 16.14 -15.69 4.78
CA GLU A 236 17.19 -16.70 5.01
C GLU A 236 18.21 -16.26 6.08
N GLY A 237 18.61 -14.99 6.08
CA GLY A 237 19.59 -14.47 7.05
C GLY A 237 19.04 -14.15 8.45
N LEU A 238 17.72 -14.04 8.62
CA LEU A 238 17.11 -13.64 9.90
C LEU A 238 16.22 -14.72 10.51
N ASN A 239 15.85 -15.75 9.73
CA ASN A 239 14.89 -16.79 10.11
C ASN A 239 13.55 -16.22 10.61
N LEU A 240 13.08 -15.14 10.01
CA LEU A 240 11.78 -14.55 10.32
C LEU A 240 10.80 -14.81 9.18
N PRO A 241 9.50 -15.01 9.46
CA PRO A 241 8.51 -15.10 8.40
C PRO A 241 8.33 -13.73 7.75
N ILE A 242 8.47 -13.68 6.43
CA ILE A 242 8.41 -12.43 5.64
C ILE A 242 7.49 -12.55 4.43
N GLY A 243 6.58 -13.52 4.43
CA GLY A 243 5.57 -13.63 3.38
C GLY A 243 4.73 -12.34 3.30
N GLN A 244 4.28 -11.99 2.10
CA GLN A 244 3.66 -10.68 1.85
C GLN A 244 2.47 -10.34 2.75
N LEU A 245 1.62 -11.32 3.08
CA LEU A 245 0.52 -11.08 4.02
C LEU A 245 1.02 -10.69 5.42
N THR A 246 2.14 -11.24 5.88
CA THR A 246 2.71 -10.90 7.19
C THR A 246 3.16 -9.43 7.21
N LEU A 247 3.87 -8.98 6.19
CA LEU A 247 4.28 -7.58 6.01
C LEU A 247 3.07 -6.64 5.87
N PHE A 248 2.05 -7.07 5.12
CA PHE A 248 0.80 -6.33 4.97
C PHE A 248 0.10 -6.14 6.32
N LEU A 249 -0.06 -7.21 7.09
CA LEU A 249 -0.73 -7.20 8.40
C LEU A 249 0.06 -6.42 9.47
N ARG A 250 1.40 -6.40 9.41
CA ARG A 250 2.21 -5.45 10.19
C ARG A 250 1.74 -4.03 9.95
N SER A 251 1.65 -3.66 8.68
CA SER A 251 1.29 -2.30 8.28
C SER A 251 -0.10 -1.94 8.75
N VAL A 252 -1.08 -2.83 8.51
CA VAL A 252 -2.47 -2.65 8.96
C VAL A 252 -2.55 -2.53 10.49
N GLY A 253 -1.91 -3.43 11.23
CA GLY A 253 -1.98 -3.39 12.70
C GLY A 253 -1.34 -2.13 13.29
N GLY A 254 -0.21 -1.71 12.73
CA GLY A 254 0.45 -0.50 13.17
C GLY A 254 -0.32 0.78 12.84
N ILE A 255 -0.88 0.89 11.62
CA ILE A 255 -1.63 2.09 11.25
C ILE A 255 -2.98 2.20 11.98
N GLN A 256 -3.60 1.07 12.33
CA GLN A 256 -4.77 1.03 13.20
C GLN A 256 -4.47 1.58 14.59
N SER A 257 -3.27 1.33 15.12
CA SER A 257 -2.81 1.94 16.39
C SER A 257 -2.66 3.46 16.30
N LEU A 258 -2.52 4.01 15.08
CA LEU A 258 -2.44 5.44 14.79
C LEU A 258 -3.80 6.05 14.38
N GLY A 259 -4.88 5.26 14.37
CA GLY A 259 -6.25 5.74 14.13
C GLY A 259 -6.77 5.58 12.69
N GLN A 260 -5.96 5.12 11.73
CA GLN A 260 -6.45 4.80 10.38
C GLN A 260 -6.88 3.33 10.30
N ARG A 261 -8.14 3.06 9.92
CA ARG A 261 -8.70 1.69 9.91
C ARG A 261 -8.65 0.99 8.57
N ASN A 262 -8.72 1.75 7.48
CA ASN A 262 -8.89 1.24 6.13
C ASN A 262 -7.63 1.45 5.30
N SER A 263 -7.43 0.55 4.34
CA SER A 263 -6.32 0.62 3.39
C SER A 263 -6.79 0.72 1.94
N HIS A 264 -5.97 1.37 1.13
CA HIS A 264 -6.02 1.38 -0.32
C HIS A 264 -4.61 1.07 -0.89
N PRO A 265 -4.17 -0.20 -0.81
CA PRO A 265 -2.80 -0.60 -1.15
C PRO A 265 -2.54 -0.56 -2.66
N TRP A 266 -1.25 -0.63 -3.00
CA TRP A 266 -0.75 -0.86 -4.34
C TRP A 266 -0.35 -2.32 -4.45
N VAL A 267 -0.97 -3.04 -5.38
CA VAL A 267 -0.85 -4.51 -5.48
C VAL A 267 -0.47 -4.95 -6.88
N SER A 268 0.30 -6.03 -6.96
CA SER A 268 0.73 -6.63 -8.22
C SER A 268 0.79 -8.15 -8.09
N GLN A 269 0.35 -8.84 -9.13
CA GLN A 269 0.45 -10.30 -9.25
C GLN A 269 1.88 -10.74 -9.61
N GLY A 270 2.77 -9.80 -9.94
CA GLY A 270 4.16 -10.05 -10.36
C GLY A 270 4.48 -9.35 -11.68
N TRP A 271 5.67 -9.61 -12.20
CA TRP A 271 6.21 -8.90 -13.38
C TRP A 271 6.62 -9.86 -14.49
N ASP A 272 6.35 -9.49 -15.74
CA ASP A 272 6.77 -10.22 -16.93
C ASP A 272 8.24 -9.82 -17.24
N GLY A 273 9.20 -10.69 -16.94
CA GLY A 273 10.60 -10.50 -17.35
C GLY A 273 11.48 -9.59 -16.47
N GLY A 274 11.12 -9.36 -15.21
CA GLY A 274 11.93 -8.57 -14.26
C GLY A 274 12.94 -9.37 -13.42
N ASP A 275 14.02 -8.70 -12.99
CA ASP A 275 15.15 -9.26 -12.21
C ASP A 275 14.78 -9.74 -10.80
N ALA A 276 13.62 -9.32 -10.27
CA ALA A 276 13.14 -9.63 -8.91
C ALA A 276 12.04 -10.71 -8.82
N GLY A 277 11.76 -11.41 -9.93
CA GLY A 277 11.16 -12.74 -9.90
C GLY A 277 9.63 -12.84 -9.85
N GLY A 278 9.16 -13.95 -10.44
CA GLY A 278 7.90 -14.62 -10.15
C GLY A 278 6.62 -13.93 -10.65
N ILE A 279 5.69 -14.74 -11.13
CA ILE A 279 4.29 -14.35 -11.26
C ILE A 279 3.49 -15.30 -10.38
N SER A 280 2.63 -14.76 -9.52
CA SER A 280 1.74 -15.58 -8.71
C SER A 280 0.74 -16.29 -9.61
N ASP A 281 0.38 -17.51 -9.24
CA ASP A 281 -0.81 -18.16 -9.76
C ASP A 281 -2.05 -17.32 -9.45
N ASP A 282 -3.06 -17.39 -10.33
CA ASP A 282 -4.28 -16.60 -10.25
C ASP A 282 -5.06 -16.89 -8.96
N ASP A 283 -5.14 -18.16 -8.57
CA ASP A 283 -5.81 -18.58 -7.35
C ASP A 283 -5.11 -18.01 -6.11
N MET A 284 -3.79 -18.17 -6.01
CA MET A 284 -3.00 -17.64 -4.90
C MET A 284 -3.12 -16.12 -4.76
N PHE A 285 -3.11 -15.39 -5.89
CA PHE A 285 -3.31 -13.94 -5.86
C PHE A 285 -4.72 -13.57 -5.38
N ILE A 286 -5.77 -14.24 -5.88
CA ILE A 286 -7.15 -14.03 -5.41
C ILE A 286 -7.28 -14.32 -3.90
N GLY A 287 -6.67 -15.40 -3.42
CA GLY A 287 -6.64 -15.75 -2.00
C GLY A 287 -5.97 -14.67 -1.14
N ALA A 288 -4.79 -14.19 -1.57
CA ALA A 288 -4.11 -13.07 -0.91
C ALA A 288 -4.99 -11.80 -0.89
N MET A 289 -5.60 -11.44 -2.02
CA MET A 289 -6.47 -10.26 -2.08
C MET A 289 -7.67 -10.38 -1.14
N LYS A 290 -8.34 -11.53 -1.05
CA LYS A 290 -9.43 -11.74 -0.08
C LYS A 290 -8.96 -11.50 1.36
N THR A 291 -7.75 -11.92 1.71
CA THR A 291 -7.19 -11.63 3.04
C THR A 291 -6.90 -10.13 3.23
N PHE A 292 -6.43 -9.41 2.21
CA PHE A 292 -6.19 -7.97 2.30
C PHE A 292 -7.49 -7.18 2.48
N TYR A 293 -8.56 -7.58 1.79
CA TYR A 293 -9.89 -6.99 1.98
C TYR A 293 -10.42 -7.28 3.38
N THR A 294 -10.35 -8.52 3.87
CA THR A 294 -10.72 -8.84 5.26
C THR A 294 -9.89 -8.07 6.29
N ALA A 295 -8.64 -7.74 6.00
CA ALA A 295 -7.82 -6.88 6.85
C ALA A 295 -8.26 -5.39 6.86
N GLY A 296 -9.15 -4.96 5.95
CA GLY A 296 -9.65 -3.59 5.88
C GLY A 296 -9.30 -2.84 4.58
N THR A 297 -8.86 -3.55 3.54
CA THR A 297 -8.74 -2.95 2.21
C THR A 297 -10.12 -2.61 1.64
N ILE A 298 -10.31 -1.37 1.20
CA ILE A 298 -11.58 -0.86 0.63
C ILE A 298 -11.50 -0.61 -0.89
N GLY A 299 -10.34 -0.86 -1.48
CA GLY A 299 -10.00 -0.66 -2.89
C GLY A 299 -8.49 -0.83 -3.03
N ALA A 300 -7.96 -1.07 -4.22
CA ALA A 300 -6.52 -1.17 -4.41
C ALA A 300 -6.12 -0.69 -5.81
N ALA A 301 -4.92 -0.12 -5.91
CA ALA A 301 -4.30 0.20 -7.17
C ALA A 301 -3.58 -1.04 -7.70
N SER A 302 -4.11 -1.67 -8.76
CA SER A 302 -3.40 -2.74 -9.47
C SER A 302 -2.54 -2.14 -10.56
N GLY A 303 -1.25 -2.44 -10.54
CA GLY A 303 -0.31 -1.85 -11.48
C GLY A 303 0.84 -2.75 -11.89
N TYR A 304 1.44 -2.39 -13.01
CA TYR A 304 2.75 -2.84 -13.44
C TYR A 304 3.73 -1.72 -13.14
N PHE A 305 4.36 -1.80 -11.97
CA PHE A 305 5.20 -0.76 -11.39
C PHE A 305 6.66 -0.83 -11.89
N THR A 306 6.91 -1.53 -13.01
CA THR A 306 8.17 -1.41 -13.75
C THR A 306 7.96 -0.42 -14.90
N CYS A 307 8.88 0.54 -15.04
CA CYS A 307 8.77 1.63 -16.02
C CYS A 307 9.49 1.30 -17.36
N ASP A 308 9.68 0.02 -17.66
CA ASP A 308 10.48 -0.45 -18.78
C ASP A 308 10.04 -1.84 -19.29
N GLY A 309 10.66 -2.27 -20.40
CA GLY A 309 10.37 -3.54 -21.06
C GLY A 309 9.19 -3.51 -22.03
N ALA A 310 9.11 -4.55 -22.87
CA ALA A 310 8.06 -4.67 -23.90
C ALA A 310 6.63 -4.62 -23.31
N PRO A 311 6.31 -5.28 -22.18
CA PRO A 311 4.98 -5.20 -21.57
C PRO A 311 4.59 -3.78 -21.17
N PHE A 312 5.48 -3.04 -20.51
CA PHE A 312 5.24 -1.64 -20.15
C PHE A 312 5.02 -0.78 -21.40
N GLN A 313 5.83 -0.97 -22.45
CA GLN A 313 5.67 -0.23 -23.71
C GLN A 313 4.34 -0.54 -24.40
N ILE A 314 3.90 -1.80 -24.39
CA ILE A 314 2.62 -2.21 -24.97
C ILE A 314 1.46 -1.51 -24.24
N MET A 315 1.49 -1.51 -22.91
CA MET A 315 0.41 -0.93 -22.10
C MET A 315 0.44 0.61 -22.10
N SER A 316 1.62 1.23 -21.94
CA SER A 316 1.76 2.69 -21.92
C SER A 316 1.51 3.35 -23.28
N LYS A 317 1.72 2.62 -24.39
CA LYS A 317 1.51 3.13 -25.75
C LYS A 317 0.27 2.57 -26.45
N ASN A 318 -0.60 1.85 -25.71
CA ASN A 318 -1.80 1.21 -26.26
C ASN A 318 -1.51 0.36 -27.52
N LEU A 319 -0.40 -0.39 -27.52
CA LEU A 319 -0.06 -1.29 -28.63
C LEU A 319 -0.90 -2.58 -28.53
N PRO A 320 -1.11 -3.31 -29.65
CA PRO A 320 -1.79 -4.59 -29.61
C PRO A 320 -1.11 -5.55 -28.62
N VAL A 321 -1.90 -6.02 -27.65
CA VAL A 321 -1.53 -7.20 -26.86
C VAL A 321 -1.51 -8.40 -27.80
N GLY A 322 -0.42 -9.17 -27.78
CA GLY A 322 -0.32 -10.41 -28.53
C GLY A 322 -1.32 -11.47 -28.05
N THR A 323 -1.07 -12.75 -28.33
CA THR A 323 -1.98 -13.82 -27.90
C THR A 323 -1.97 -14.10 -26.40
N GLN A 324 -0.94 -13.65 -25.68
CA GLN A 324 -0.84 -13.78 -24.23
C GLN A 324 -1.38 -12.53 -23.54
N THR A 325 -2.31 -12.72 -22.59
CA THR A 325 -2.78 -11.62 -21.74
C THR A 325 -1.63 -11.19 -20.80
N PRO A 326 -1.21 -9.91 -20.80
CA PRO A 326 -0.19 -9.40 -19.90
C PRO A 326 -0.53 -9.66 -18.43
N THR A 327 0.48 -9.91 -17.60
CA THR A 327 0.28 -10.20 -16.17
C THR A 327 -0.44 -9.06 -15.45
N GLN A 328 -0.22 -7.79 -15.83
CA GLN A 328 -0.95 -6.66 -15.26
C GLN A 328 -2.46 -6.76 -15.50
N ILE A 329 -2.89 -7.06 -16.73
CA ILE A 329 -4.31 -7.15 -17.08
C ILE A 329 -4.97 -8.31 -16.32
N ARG A 330 -4.26 -9.44 -16.23
CA ARG A 330 -4.71 -10.59 -15.46
C ARG A 330 -4.84 -10.27 -13.97
N GLY A 331 -3.84 -9.61 -13.37
CA GLY A 331 -3.87 -9.15 -11.98
C GLY A 331 -5.00 -8.17 -11.70
N ALA A 332 -5.23 -7.21 -12.60
CA ALA A 332 -6.33 -6.26 -12.49
C ALA A 332 -7.70 -6.97 -12.56
N ALA A 333 -7.87 -7.93 -13.47
CA ALA A 333 -9.09 -8.73 -13.57
C ALA A 333 -9.32 -9.56 -12.30
N ASN A 334 -8.30 -10.22 -11.77
CA ASN A 334 -8.38 -10.99 -10.53
C ASN A 334 -8.70 -10.10 -9.32
N LEU A 335 -8.07 -8.93 -9.20
CA LEU A 335 -8.42 -7.93 -8.18
C LEU A 335 -9.87 -7.47 -8.31
N ALA A 336 -10.34 -7.19 -9.52
CA ALA A 336 -11.71 -6.73 -9.77
C ALA A 336 -12.76 -7.77 -9.30
N LYS A 337 -12.50 -9.06 -9.50
CA LYS A 337 -13.36 -10.14 -8.98
C LYS A 337 -13.47 -10.11 -7.45
N VAL A 338 -12.34 -9.92 -6.76
CA VAL A 338 -12.33 -9.81 -5.29
C VAL A 338 -13.00 -8.51 -4.84
N HIS A 339 -12.70 -7.39 -5.48
CA HIS A 339 -13.32 -6.10 -5.17
C HIS A 339 -14.85 -6.19 -5.27
N ALA A 340 -15.37 -6.80 -6.34
CA ALA A 340 -16.79 -6.99 -6.54
C ALA A 340 -17.43 -7.82 -5.41
N LEU A 341 -16.78 -8.88 -4.92
CA LEU A 341 -17.24 -9.63 -3.74
C LEU A 341 -17.36 -8.71 -2.52
N PHE A 342 -16.31 -7.94 -2.25
CA PHE A 342 -16.23 -7.12 -1.05
C PHE A 342 -17.05 -5.83 -1.11
N THR A 343 -17.52 -5.40 -2.28
CA THR A 343 -18.58 -4.38 -2.39
C THR A 343 -19.85 -4.81 -1.67
N PHE A 344 -20.23 -6.10 -1.71
CA PHE A 344 -21.38 -6.62 -0.94
C PHE A 344 -21.09 -6.79 0.55
N LEU A 345 -19.81 -6.79 0.93
CA LEU A 345 -19.34 -6.99 2.30
C LEU A 345 -18.81 -5.70 2.93
N GLU A 346 -18.99 -4.56 2.25
CA GLU A 346 -18.47 -3.25 2.67
C GLU A 346 -18.88 -2.87 4.11
N PRO A 347 -20.10 -3.18 4.60
CA PRO A 347 -20.44 -2.93 6.00
C PRO A 347 -19.47 -3.58 7.00
N PHE A 348 -18.96 -4.79 6.73
CA PHE A 348 -17.94 -5.40 7.59
C PHE A 348 -16.60 -4.67 7.55
N LEU A 349 -16.26 -4.07 6.40
CA LEU A 349 -15.01 -3.35 6.22
C LEU A 349 -15.03 -2.02 6.98
N ARG A 350 -16.12 -1.26 6.84
CA ARG A 350 -16.27 0.08 7.46
C ARG A 350 -16.74 0.02 8.92
N ASP A 351 -17.70 -0.85 9.21
CA ASP A 351 -18.40 -0.91 10.49
C ASP A 351 -17.99 -2.11 11.36
N GLY A 352 -17.14 -2.99 10.84
CA GLY A 352 -16.50 -4.04 11.63
C GLY A 352 -15.13 -3.62 12.16
N ASP A 353 -14.63 -4.41 13.10
CA ASP A 353 -13.29 -4.31 13.65
C ASP A 353 -12.49 -5.56 13.29
N LEU A 354 -11.29 -5.36 12.74
CA LEU A 354 -10.33 -6.46 12.52
C LEU A 354 -9.90 -7.02 13.87
N LEU A 355 -9.97 -8.34 14.01
CA LEU A 355 -9.58 -8.98 15.25
C LEU A 355 -8.05 -9.14 15.33
N PRO A 356 -7.45 -8.99 16.53
CA PRO A 356 -6.00 -8.95 16.70
C PRO A 356 -5.28 -10.26 16.39
N GLY A 357 -6.00 -11.38 16.36
CA GLY A 357 -5.40 -12.71 16.32
C GLY A 357 -4.90 -13.17 17.69
N ASN A 358 -4.20 -14.30 17.72
CA ASN A 358 -3.72 -14.94 18.95
C ASN A 358 -2.21 -14.80 19.19
N ARG A 359 -1.49 -14.14 18.28
CA ARG A 359 -0.05 -13.85 18.38
C ARG A 359 0.26 -12.40 18.06
N ASN A 360 1.47 -11.98 18.40
CA ASN A 360 2.01 -10.72 17.89
C ASN A 360 2.85 -10.93 16.63
N HIS A 361 3.08 -9.85 15.90
CA HIS A 361 3.96 -9.83 14.74
C HIS A 361 5.40 -10.25 15.11
N PRO A 362 6.12 -10.96 14.21
CA PRO A 362 7.50 -11.45 14.45
C PRO A 362 8.55 -10.36 14.65
N PHE A 363 8.37 -9.16 14.09
CA PHE A 363 9.33 -8.06 14.21
C PHE A 363 9.10 -7.28 15.51
N ARG A 364 9.93 -7.53 16.52
CA ARG A 364 9.76 -6.97 17.88
C ARG A 364 10.86 -6.02 18.33
N ASN A 365 11.98 -5.98 17.61
CA ASN A 365 13.10 -5.17 18.02
C ASN A 365 12.79 -3.69 17.70
N LEU A 366 12.99 -2.80 18.68
CA LEU A 366 12.99 -1.34 18.53
C LEU A 366 11.60 -0.67 18.42
N ASP A 367 10.76 -0.78 19.46
CA ASP A 367 9.77 0.25 19.86
C ASP A 367 8.27 -0.08 19.75
N ILE A 368 7.82 -1.07 18.97
CA ILE A 368 6.39 -1.45 18.93
C ILE A 368 6.15 -2.95 18.69
N THR A 369 5.29 -3.52 19.53
CA THR A 369 4.67 -4.83 19.32
C THR A 369 3.25 -4.62 18.79
N THR A 370 2.95 -5.15 17.61
CA THR A 370 1.59 -5.15 17.03
C THR A 370 1.03 -6.58 17.06
N PRO A 371 -0.29 -6.77 17.21
CA PRO A 371 -0.92 -8.05 16.95
C PRO A 371 -0.62 -8.53 15.52
N ALA A 372 -0.61 -9.85 15.31
CA ALA A 372 -0.39 -10.43 13.98
C ALA A 372 -1.59 -10.21 13.03
N MET A 373 -2.76 -9.83 13.58
CA MET A 373 -4.01 -9.62 12.87
C MET A 373 -4.52 -10.87 12.13
N GLU A 374 -4.13 -12.04 12.63
CA GLU A 374 -4.52 -13.35 12.13
C GLU A 374 -4.47 -14.40 13.23
N PHE A 375 -5.28 -15.44 13.09
CA PHE A 375 -5.41 -16.53 14.04
C PHE A 375 -4.58 -17.72 13.59
N ASP A 376 -3.87 -18.34 14.54
CA ASP A 376 -3.35 -19.66 14.29
C ASP A 376 -4.46 -20.67 14.05
N VAL A 377 -4.09 -21.62 13.23
CA VAL A 377 -4.92 -22.74 12.84
C VAL A 377 -4.25 -24.00 13.37
N GLU A 378 -5.05 -24.92 13.91
CA GLU A 378 -4.55 -26.18 14.47
C GLU A 378 -3.75 -26.97 13.43
N GLY A 379 -2.49 -27.30 13.73
CA GLY A 379 -1.62 -28.09 12.85
C GLY A 379 -1.05 -27.35 11.63
N GLU A 380 -1.38 -26.07 11.42
CA GLU A 380 -1.02 -25.31 10.20
C GLU A 380 0.10 -24.29 10.45
N VAL A 381 1.04 -24.66 11.33
CA VAL A 381 2.20 -23.85 11.69
C VAL A 381 3.48 -24.67 11.57
N VAL A 382 4.46 -24.13 10.85
CA VAL A 382 5.82 -24.66 10.75
C VAL A 382 6.73 -23.81 11.64
N PRO A 383 7.37 -24.37 12.68
CA PRO A 383 8.33 -23.66 13.51
C PRO A 383 9.52 -23.14 12.68
N ILE A 384 9.98 -21.92 12.96
CA ILE A 384 11.23 -21.42 12.40
C ILE A 384 12.27 -21.38 13.51
N ALA A 385 13.33 -22.17 13.38
CA ALA A 385 14.48 -22.12 14.29
C ALA A 385 15.24 -20.81 14.09
N ASN A 386 15.63 -20.08 15.15
CA ASN A 386 16.47 -18.89 15.06
C ASN A 386 17.96 -19.25 15.24
N TRP A 387 18.85 -18.70 14.41
CA TRP A 387 20.30 -18.98 14.51
C TRP A 387 21.02 -18.18 15.61
N TRP A 388 20.47 -17.03 16.04
CA TRP A 388 21.19 -16.07 16.90
C TRP A 388 20.65 -15.97 18.33
N ASP A 389 19.52 -16.62 18.64
CA ASP A 389 19.01 -16.72 20.01
C ASP A 389 18.45 -18.12 20.28
N PRO A 390 19.21 -19.02 20.92
CA PRO A 390 18.77 -20.36 21.27
C PRO A 390 17.80 -20.39 22.46
N ALA A 391 17.69 -19.31 23.24
CA ALA A 391 16.81 -19.21 24.42
C ALA A 391 15.45 -18.61 24.07
N ASP A 392 15.39 -17.86 22.97
CA ASP A 392 14.22 -17.14 22.49
C ASP A 392 13.48 -17.96 21.42
N TRP A 393 13.08 -19.17 21.80
CA TRP A 393 12.02 -19.93 21.13
C TRP A 393 10.70 -19.19 21.38
N GLN A 394 10.61 -17.91 20.97
CA GLN A 394 9.40 -17.13 21.10
C GLN A 394 8.35 -17.88 20.33
N ARG A 395 7.27 -18.21 21.04
CA ARG A 395 6.07 -18.92 20.59
C ARG A 395 5.40 -18.29 19.36
N ASP A 396 6.01 -17.30 18.73
CA ASP A 396 5.46 -16.41 17.71
C ASP A 396 6.19 -16.48 16.36
N ASN A 397 7.40 -17.06 16.29
CA ASN A 397 8.14 -17.23 15.04
C ASN A 397 7.75 -18.53 14.32
N VAL A 398 6.59 -18.51 13.68
CA VAL A 398 6.11 -19.62 12.84
C VAL A 398 5.79 -19.14 11.43
N GLN A 399 5.97 -20.04 10.47
CA GLN A 399 5.33 -19.91 9.17
C GLN A 399 3.95 -20.56 9.22
N ARG A 400 2.93 -19.82 8.85
CA ARG A 400 1.57 -20.35 8.71
C ARG A 400 1.39 -20.92 7.31
N THR A 401 0.94 -22.17 7.24
CA THR A 401 0.64 -22.86 5.97
C THR A 401 -0.81 -22.66 5.53
N ALA A 402 -1.67 -22.25 6.46
CA ALA A 402 -2.99 -21.66 6.21
C ALA A 402 -3.18 -20.40 7.07
N ARG A 403 -3.88 -19.40 6.53
CA ARG A 403 -4.09 -18.08 7.13
C ARG A 403 -5.58 -17.90 7.43
N VAL A 404 -5.92 -17.50 8.66
CA VAL A 404 -7.30 -17.18 9.04
C VAL A 404 -7.37 -15.77 9.63
N LEU A 405 -8.15 -14.91 9.00
CA LEU A 405 -8.41 -13.54 9.46
C LEU A 405 -9.90 -13.40 9.74
N ALA A 406 -10.26 -12.56 10.70
CA ALA A 406 -11.66 -12.28 11.00
C ALA A 406 -11.91 -10.82 11.36
N ARG A 407 -13.05 -10.30 10.91
CA ARG A 407 -13.62 -9.03 11.37
C ARG A 407 -14.90 -9.31 12.13
N LYS A 408 -15.09 -8.65 13.26
CA LYS A 408 -16.36 -8.67 14.01
C LYS A 408 -17.15 -7.42 13.68
N MET A 409 -18.42 -7.57 13.31
CA MET A 409 -19.31 -6.43 13.10
C MET A 409 -19.58 -5.73 14.45
N ARG A 410 -19.54 -4.40 14.47
CA ARG A 410 -19.96 -3.65 15.66
C ARG A 410 -21.46 -3.86 15.86
N ASN A 411 -21.87 -4.01 17.12
CA ASN A 411 -23.27 -4.12 17.52
C ASN A 411 -24.03 -5.35 16.95
N ALA A 412 -23.34 -6.34 16.41
CA ALA A 412 -23.94 -7.60 15.98
C ALA A 412 -23.03 -8.79 16.32
N ASP A 413 -23.63 -9.94 16.60
CA ASP A 413 -22.93 -11.21 16.71
C ASP A 413 -22.80 -11.85 15.33
N ARG A 414 -22.05 -11.13 14.49
CA ARG A 414 -21.78 -11.46 13.11
C ARG A 414 -20.32 -11.18 12.79
N TRP A 415 -19.67 -12.10 12.09
CA TRP A 415 -18.26 -12.02 11.71
C TRP A 415 -18.09 -12.26 10.22
N LEU A 416 -17.12 -11.56 9.64
CA LEU A 416 -16.54 -11.88 8.34
C LEU A 416 -15.26 -12.66 8.59
N VAL A 417 -15.11 -13.83 7.99
CA VAL A 417 -13.95 -14.70 8.19
C VAL A 417 -13.37 -15.09 6.85
N THR A 418 -12.05 -14.99 6.70
CA THR A 418 -11.35 -15.50 5.51
C THR A 418 -10.38 -16.58 5.90
N ALA A 419 -10.44 -17.74 5.22
CA ALA A 419 -9.51 -18.84 5.36
C ALA A 419 -8.78 -19.08 4.03
N TRP A 420 -7.46 -19.05 4.06
CA TRP A 420 -6.62 -19.14 2.86
C TRP A 420 -5.51 -20.18 3.03
N ALA A 421 -5.43 -21.14 2.10
CA ALA A 421 -4.30 -22.05 2.01
C ALA A 421 -3.17 -21.35 1.24
N ASN A 422 -2.31 -20.60 1.94
CA ASN A 422 -1.22 -19.83 1.33
C ASN A 422 -0.04 -20.69 0.87
N THR A 423 -0.13 -22.00 1.03
CA THR A 423 0.72 -23.02 0.41
C THR A 423 -0.02 -24.37 0.40
N GLY A 424 0.41 -25.31 -0.44
CA GLY A 424 -0.19 -26.64 -0.55
C GLY A 424 -1.58 -26.66 -1.18
N ASN A 425 -2.35 -27.71 -0.90
CA ASN A 425 -3.68 -27.95 -1.46
C ASN A 425 -4.80 -27.39 -0.59
N ASP A 426 -5.98 -27.22 -1.19
CA ASP A 426 -7.22 -26.92 -0.47
C ASP A 426 -7.49 -27.97 0.63
N ARG A 427 -7.82 -27.52 1.83
CA ARG A 427 -8.01 -28.38 3.01
C ARG A 427 -8.93 -27.75 4.04
N ASP A 428 -9.47 -28.58 4.92
CA ASP A 428 -10.26 -28.10 6.06
C ASP A 428 -9.30 -27.77 7.21
N VAL A 429 -9.58 -26.66 7.86
CA VAL A 429 -8.76 -26.10 8.91
C VAL A 429 -9.60 -25.71 10.11
N VAL A 430 -9.05 -25.81 11.32
CA VAL A 430 -9.74 -25.49 12.56
C VAL A 430 -9.13 -24.25 13.19
N ALA A 431 -9.95 -23.23 13.44
CA ALA A 431 -9.54 -21.98 14.10
C ALA A 431 -10.56 -21.52 15.14
N THR A 432 -10.10 -20.93 16.23
CA THR A 432 -10.95 -20.26 17.23
C THR A 432 -10.75 -18.76 17.12
N ILE A 433 -11.71 -18.05 16.54
CA ILE A 433 -11.62 -16.60 16.27
C ILE A 433 -12.28 -15.73 17.35
N ASP A 434 -13.25 -16.28 18.05
CA ASP A 434 -13.96 -15.67 19.17
C ASP A 434 -14.37 -16.81 20.11
N PRO A 435 -14.08 -16.75 21.42
CA PRO A 435 -14.41 -17.82 22.35
C PRO A 435 -15.88 -18.22 22.35
N ARG A 436 -16.79 -17.29 22.01
CA ARG A 436 -18.25 -17.54 21.97
C ARG A 436 -18.68 -18.43 20.82
N LEU A 437 -17.91 -18.48 19.74
CA LEU A 437 -18.17 -19.34 18.58
C LEU A 437 -17.62 -20.75 18.78
N GLY A 438 -16.65 -20.92 19.69
CA GLY A 438 -15.85 -22.15 19.78
C GLY A 438 -14.99 -22.39 18.53
N PRO A 439 -14.47 -23.62 18.37
CA PRO A 439 -13.70 -24.01 17.19
C PRO A 439 -14.56 -24.00 15.92
N LEU A 440 -14.05 -23.38 14.86
CA LEU A 440 -14.69 -23.34 13.55
C LEU A 440 -13.90 -24.20 12.57
N THR A 441 -14.57 -25.13 11.90
CA THR A 441 -14.01 -25.83 10.73
C THR A 441 -14.29 -25.02 9.47
N LEU A 442 -13.23 -24.54 8.83
CA LEU A 442 -13.27 -23.70 7.64
C LEU A 442 -12.57 -24.41 6.48
N ARG A 443 -13.10 -24.31 5.25
CA ARG A 443 -12.40 -24.79 4.05
C ARG A 443 -11.39 -23.74 3.63
N ALA A 444 -10.10 -23.93 3.90
CA ALA A 444 -9.05 -23.10 3.32
C ALA A 444 -8.78 -23.53 1.87
N ARG A 445 -9.00 -22.62 0.91
CA ARG A 445 -8.70 -22.84 -0.52
C ARG A 445 -7.48 -22.03 -0.93
N LYS A 446 -6.77 -22.42 -1.99
CA LYS A 446 -5.70 -21.61 -2.62
C LYS A 446 -6.23 -20.23 -3.04
N ALA A 447 -7.43 -20.21 -3.62
CA ALA A 447 -8.16 -19.00 -3.96
C ALA A 447 -8.82 -18.29 -2.77
N GLY A 448 -8.60 -18.76 -1.55
CA GLY A 448 -9.25 -18.27 -0.35
C GLY A 448 -10.75 -18.59 -0.28
N SER A 449 -11.27 -18.61 0.94
CA SER A 449 -12.69 -18.77 1.23
C SER A 449 -13.14 -17.67 2.15
N VAL A 450 -14.31 -17.10 1.88
CA VAL A 450 -14.90 -16.02 2.66
C VAL A 450 -16.21 -16.53 3.26
N TYR A 451 -16.33 -16.39 4.58
CA TYR A 451 -17.48 -16.81 5.34
C TYR A 451 -18.12 -15.61 6.03
N ILE A 452 -19.45 -15.61 6.09
CA ILE A 452 -20.18 -14.91 7.13
C ILE A 452 -20.50 -15.94 8.21
N VAL A 453 -20.17 -15.61 9.46
CA VAL A 453 -20.51 -16.42 10.62
C VAL A 453 -21.48 -15.61 11.47
N ASP A 454 -22.65 -16.18 11.78
CA ASP A 454 -23.60 -15.63 12.75
C ASP A 454 -23.56 -16.49 14.02
N LEU A 455 -23.78 -15.88 15.18
CA LEU A 455 -24.11 -16.63 16.39
C LEU A 455 -25.64 -16.64 16.56
N VAL A 456 -26.27 -17.80 16.40
CA VAL A 456 -27.72 -17.98 16.53
C VAL A 456 -27.98 -19.07 17.57
N ASP A 457 -28.79 -18.78 18.59
CA ASP A 457 -29.08 -19.71 19.69
C ASP A 457 -27.80 -20.29 20.33
N SER A 458 -26.79 -19.44 20.52
CA SER A 458 -25.45 -19.80 21.02
C SER A 458 -24.69 -20.83 20.17
N LYS A 459 -25.05 -20.99 18.89
CA LYS A 459 -24.37 -21.87 17.94
C LYS A 459 -23.85 -21.08 16.73
N PRO A 460 -22.62 -21.31 16.28
CA PRO A 460 -22.11 -20.69 15.08
C PRO A 460 -22.84 -21.24 13.85
N ARG A 461 -23.34 -20.34 13.00
CA ARG A 461 -23.87 -20.65 11.66
C ARG A 461 -22.93 -20.06 10.62
N LEU A 462 -22.24 -20.93 9.89
CA LEU A 462 -21.28 -20.54 8.87
C LEU A 462 -21.94 -20.55 7.49
N ARG A 463 -21.71 -19.50 6.71
CA ARG A 463 -22.13 -19.40 5.31
C ARG A 463 -20.95 -19.01 4.45
N LEU A 464 -20.54 -19.91 3.55
CA LEU A 464 -19.55 -19.60 2.51
C LEU A 464 -20.20 -18.64 1.50
N VAL A 465 -19.64 -17.43 1.34
CA VAL A 465 -20.23 -16.41 0.46
C VAL A 465 -19.68 -16.45 -0.96
N ASP A 466 -18.51 -17.06 -1.14
CA ASP A 466 -17.81 -17.21 -2.41
C ASP A 466 -17.76 -18.69 -2.83
N GLU A 467 -18.92 -19.29 -3.10
CA GLU A 467 -19.04 -20.71 -3.48
C GLU A 467 -18.09 -21.09 -4.63
N ASP A 468 -18.01 -20.26 -5.67
CA ASP A 468 -16.95 -20.32 -6.69
C ASP A 468 -15.77 -19.44 -6.23
N ALA A 469 -14.68 -20.08 -5.82
CA ALA A 469 -13.52 -19.37 -5.27
C ALA A 469 -12.87 -18.40 -6.27
N MET A 470 -12.90 -18.76 -7.56
CA MET A 470 -12.25 -18.01 -8.65
C MET A 470 -13.17 -16.97 -9.28
N ASN A 471 -14.49 -17.09 -9.08
CA ASN A 471 -15.51 -16.14 -9.48
C ASN A 471 -16.47 -15.87 -8.30
N PRO A 472 -15.99 -15.18 -7.25
CA PRO A 472 -16.65 -15.14 -5.94
C PRO A 472 -18.06 -14.53 -5.94
N THR A 473 -18.43 -13.77 -6.97
CA THR A 473 -19.76 -13.16 -7.09
C THR A 473 -20.75 -13.99 -7.92
N ARG A 474 -20.31 -15.08 -8.57
CA ARG A 474 -21.12 -15.83 -9.55
C ARG A 474 -22.47 -16.32 -9.00
N ASN A 475 -22.49 -16.77 -7.75
CA ASN A 475 -23.68 -17.34 -7.11
C ASN A 475 -24.27 -16.43 -6.01
N LEU A 476 -23.70 -15.24 -5.83
CA LEU A 476 -23.99 -14.40 -4.67
C LEU A 476 -25.45 -13.91 -4.64
N PHE A 477 -26.08 -13.79 -5.81
CA PHE A 477 -27.48 -13.35 -5.95
C PHE A 477 -28.51 -14.49 -5.94
N ALA A 478 -28.09 -15.73 -6.22
CA ALA A 478 -29.00 -16.87 -6.24
C ALA A 478 -29.28 -17.41 -4.81
N SER A 479 -28.34 -17.19 -3.88
CA SER A 479 -28.35 -17.77 -2.54
C SER A 479 -28.69 -16.79 -1.40
N GLN A 480 -28.98 -15.51 -1.71
CA GLN A 480 -29.15 -14.47 -0.69
C GLN A 480 -30.53 -13.82 -0.78
N GLY A 481 -31.44 -14.21 0.11
CA GLY A 481 -32.46 -13.28 0.60
C GLY A 481 -31.79 -12.04 1.23
N ALA A 482 -32.56 -10.98 1.50
CA ALA A 482 -32.04 -9.68 1.97
C ALA A 482 -30.96 -9.83 3.08
N LEU A 483 -29.78 -9.22 2.85
CA LEU A 483 -28.59 -9.26 3.72
C LEU A 483 -28.77 -8.52 5.04
#